data_AF-A0A6V7HPR4-F1
#
_entry.id   AF-A0A6V7HPR4-F1
#
_cell.length_a   1.000
_cell.length_b   1.000
_cell.length_c   1.000
_cell.angle_alpha   90.00
_cell.angle_beta   90.00
_cell.angle_gamma   90.00
#
_symmetry.space_group_name_H-M   'P 1'
#
loop_
_entity.id
_entity.type
_entity.pdbx_description
1 polymer ?
#
loop_
_entity_poly.entity_id
_entity_poly.type
_entity_poly.pdbx_seq_one_letter_code
_entity_poly.pdbx_strand_id
1 'polypeptide(L)' 'PEWASYNIGIFLCTRCAGVHRSMGAHISKVKHLKLDRWEDSQVTRIREVGNNAARRYYEERVPPCYRRPNQYTP' A
#
# COMPACT_ATOMS: atom_id res chain seq x y z
N PRO A 1 -3.10 6.91 -7.71
CA PRO A 1 -2.78 5.49 -7.43
C PRO A 1 -3.87 4.61 -8.05
N GLU A 2 -3.50 3.46 -8.61
CA GLU A 2 -4.45 2.55 -9.31
C GLU A 2 -4.59 1.20 -8.61
N TRP A 3 -3.73 0.94 -7.63
CA TRP A 3 -3.66 -0.31 -6.89
C TRP A 3 -3.84 -0.04 -5.39
N ALA A 4 -4.23 -1.06 -4.65
CA ALA A 4 -4.23 -1.02 -3.20
C ALA A 4 -3.80 -2.38 -2.63
N SER A 5 -3.07 -2.34 -1.51
CA SER A 5 -2.93 -3.50 -0.66
C SER A 5 -4.07 -3.49 0.36
N TYR A 6 -5.01 -4.42 0.22
CA TYR A 6 -6.26 -4.38 0.98
C TYR A 6 -6.13 -4.98 2.39
N ASN A 7 -5.18 -5.89 2.61
CA ASN A 7 -4.92 -6.41 3.95
C ASN A 7 -4.13 -5.41 4.81
N ILE A 8 -3.20 -4.66 4.20
CA ILE A 8 -2.47 -3.58 4.87
C ILE A 8 -3.36 -2.34 5.00
N GLY A 9 -4.16 -2.04 3.97
CA GLY A 9 -5.07 -0.89 3.95
C GLY A 9 -4.46 0.37 3.31
N ILE A 10 -3.61 0.21 2.29
CA ILE A 10 -2.89 1.32 1.63
C ILE A 10 -3.10 1.35 0.11
N PHE A 11 -2.99 2.54 -0.47
CA PHE A 11 -3.00 2.78 -1.91
C PHE A 11 -1.58 2.85 -2.48
N LEU A 12 -1.39 2.20 -3.63
CA LEU A 12 -0.09 2.00 -4.28
C LEU A 12 -0.12 2.50 -5.74
N CYS A 13 1.04 2.93 -6.24
CA CYS A 13 1.27 3.08 -7.69
C CYS A 13 1.59 1.71 -8.33
N THR A 14 1.61 1.64 -9.66
CA THR A 14 1.87 0.40 -10.40
C THR A 14 3.23 -0.22 -10.08
N ARG A 15 4.30 0.58 -9.95
CA ARG A 15 5.64 0.08 -9.58
C ARG A 15 5.66 -0.52 -8.17
N CYS A 16 5.12 0.19 -7.18
CA CYS A 16 5.04 -0.31 -5.81
C CYS A 16 4.13 -1.54 -5.68
N ALA A 17 3.03 -1.60 -6.45
CA ALA A 17 2.19 -2.80 -6.52
C ALA A 17 2.98 -4.03 -7.00
N GLY A 18 3.91 -3.85 -7.95
CA GLY A 18 4.85 -4.90 -8.36
C GLY A 18 5.73 -5.40 -7.20
N VAL A 19 6.34 -4.48 -6.45
CA VAL A 19 7.15 -4.82 -5.26
C VAL A 19 6.31 -5.54 -4.19
N HIS A 20 5.08 -5.10 -3.98
CA HIS A 20 4.19 -5.76 -3.03
C HIS A 20 3.81 -7.18 -3.44
N ARG A 21 3.66 -7.45 -4.74
CA ARG A 21 3.43 -8.81 -5.24
C ARG A 21 4.64 -9.71 -5.02
N SER A 22 5.87 -9.21 -5.19
CA SER A 22 7.07 -10.01 -4.98
C SER A 22 7.30 -10.39 -3.52
N MET A 23 6.74 -9.65 -2.55
CA MET A 23 6.74 -10.04 -1.13
C MET A 23 5.87 -11.27 -0.83
N GLY A 24 4.88 -11.56 -1.68
CA GLY A 24 3.96 -12.69 -1.51
C GLY A 24 2.70 -12.37 -0.69
N ALA A 25 1.65 -13.17 -0.93
CA ALA A 25 0.29 -12.93 -0.42
C ALA A 25 0.13 -13.10 1.11
N HIS A 26 1.09 -13.73 1.77
CA HIS A 26 1.14 -13.82 3.23
C HIS A 26 1.54 -12.49 3.88
N ILE A 27 2.21 -11.61 3.13
CA ILE A 27 2.62 -10.26 3.59
C ILE A 27 1.66 -9.20 3.02
N SER A 28 1.53 -9.14 1.69
CA SER A 28 0.73 -8.11 1.03
C SER A 28 -0.16 -8.71 -0.06
N LYS A 29 -1.45 -8.44 0.05
CA LYS A 29 -2.48 -8.82 -0.92
C LYS A 29 -2.90 -7.58 -1.68
N VAL A 30 -2.69 -7.56 -2.99
CA VAL A 30 -2.83 -6.37 -3.86
C VAL A 30 -3.98 -6.56 -4.85
N LYS A 31 -4.80 -5.52 -5.04
CA LYS A 31 -5.88 -5.44 -6.03
C LYS A 31 -5.84 -4.12 -6.79
N HIS A 32 -6.31 -4.12 -8.04
CA HIS A 32 -6.59 -2.95 -8.85
C HIS A 32 -7.88 -2.29 -8.38
N LEU A 33 -7.88 -0.98 -8.22
CA LEU A 33 -9.01 -0.24 -7.66
C LEU A 33 -10.27 -0.31 -8.52
N LYS A 34 -10.10 -0.37 -9.85
CA LYS A 34 -11.22 -0.36 -10.81
C LYS A 34 -11.51 -1.71 -11.47
N LEU A 35 -10.53 -2.61 -11.50
CA LEU A 35 -10.60 -3.82 -12.35
C LEU A 35 -10.87 -5.09 -11.53
N ASP A 36 -10.53 -5.07 -10.23
CA ASP A 36 -10.79 -6.21 -9.36
C ASP A 36 -12.11 -6.07 -8.61
N ARG A 37 -12.70 -7.21 -8.25
CA ARG A 37 -13.86 -7.27 -7.36
C ARG A 37 -13.44 -7.03 -5.92
N TRP A 38 -14.26 -6.27 -5.20
CA TRP A 38 -14.03 -5.89 -3.81
C TRP A 38 -15.12 -6.44 -2.91
N GLU A 39 -14.71 -6.91 -1.73
CA GLU A 39 -15.62 -7.21 -0.64
C GLU A 39 -15.72 -6.00 0.29
N ASP A 40 -16.87 -5.81 0.93
CA ASP A 40 -17.11 -4.67 1.83
C ASP A 40 -16.11 -4.63 3.00
N SER A 41 -15.68 -5.79 3.49
CA SER A 41 -14.66 -5.92 4.53
C SER A 41 -13.30 -5.34 4.09
N GLN A 42 -12.94 -5.54 2.82
CA GLN A 42 -11.69 -5.05 2.23
C GLN A 42 -11.73 -3.53 2.03
N VAL A 43 -12.88 -3.01 1.59
CA VAL A 43 -13.11 -1.56 1.44
C VAL A 43 -13.08 -0.88 2.81
N THR A 44 -13.73 -1.49 3.81
CA THR A 44 -13.75 -0.99 5.20
C THR A 44 -12.34 -0.90 5.76
N ARG A 45 -11.52 -1.95 5.59
CA ARG A 45 -10.12 -1.94 6.03
C ARG A 45 -9.31 -0.80 5.42
N ILE A 46 -9.48 -0.54 4.11
CA ILE A 46 -8.80 0.58 3.44
C ILE A 46 -9.29 1.93 3.99
N ARG A 47 -10.59 2.05 4.29
CA ARG A 47 -11.18 3.26 4.87
C ARG A 47 -10.66 3.56 6.28
N GLU A 48 -10.52 2.53 7.11
CA GLU A 48 -10.04 2.64 8.50
C GLU A 48 -8.55 3.00 8.57
N VAL A 49 -7.73 2.41 7.70
CA VAL A 49 -6.28 2.62 7.71
C VAL A 49 -5.91 3.79 6.81
N GLY A 50 -6.00 3.60 5.49
CA GLY A 50 -5.52 4.55 4.49
C GLY A 50 -4.03 4.92 4.63
N ASN A 51 -3.53 5.70 3.68
CA ASN A 51 -2.10 6.04 3.65
C ASN A 51 -1.67 6.92 4.83
N ASN A 52 -2.58 7.73 5.38
CA ASN A 52 -2.26 8.62 6.50
C ASN A 52 -2.06 7.85 7.82
N ALA A 53 -2.94 6.91 8.18
CA ALA A 53 -2.74 6.11 9.39
C ALA A 53 -1.58 5.12 9.20
N ALA A 54 -1.48 4.51 8.01
CA ALA A 54 -0.35 3.64 7.69
C ALA A 54 1.00 4.38 7.79
N ARG A 55 1.09 5.63 7.31
CA ARG A 55 2.29 6.46 7.48
C ARG A 55 2.64 6.66 8.95
N ARG A 56 1.66 6.98 9.80
CA ARG A 56 1.90 7.15 11.23
C ARG A 56 2.40 5.88 11.91
N TYR A 57 1.92 4.71 11.47
CA TYR A 57 2.29 3.43 12.05
C TYR A 57 3.61 2.87 11.51
N TYR A 58 3.73 2.71 10.18
CA TYR A 58 4.89 2.09 9.55
C TYR A 58 6.11 3.01 9.45
N GLU A 59 5.88 4.32 9.39
CA GLU A 59 6.96 5.30 9.22
C GLU A 59 7.25 6.09 10.52
N GLU A 60 6.72 5.64 11.67
CA GLU A 60 6.88 6.29 12.97
C GLU A 60 8.34 6.57 13.33
N ARG A 61 9.22 5.62 13.00
CA ARG A 61 10.64 5.64 13.35
C ARG A 61 11.56 5.98 12.17
N VAL A 62 11.03 6.52 11.09
CA VAL A 62 11.83 6.94 9.94
C VAL A 62 12.59 8.23 10.30
N PRO A 63 13.94 8.23 10.30
CA PRO A 63 14.72 9.41 10.66
C PRO A 63 14.48 10.57 9.67
N PRO A 64 14.59 11.84 10.11
CA PRO A 64 14.45 13.00 9.21
C PRO A 64 15.43 13.01 8.03
N CYS A 65 16.60 12.38 8.17
CA CYS A 65 17.61 12.28 7.12
C CYS A 65 17.35 11.16 6.11
N TYR A 66 16.33 10.31 6.32
CA TYR A 66 16.03 9.22 5.40
C TYR A 66 15.39 9.76 4.11
N ARG A 67 16.10 9.58 2.98
CA ARG A 67 15.60 9.95 1.66
C ARG A 67 14.58 8.92 1.19
N ARG A 68 13.31 9.33 1.09
CA ARG A 68 12.26 8.49 0.48
C ARG A 68 12.57 8.26 -1.00
N PRO A 69 12.56 7.00 -1.47
CA PRO A 69 12.66 6.70 -2.89
C PRO A 69 11.53 7.37 -3.66
N ASN A 70 11.85 7.82 -4.87
CA ASN A 70 10.85 8.32 -5.82
C ASN A 70 10.83 7.42 -7.06
N GLN A 71 9.96 7.73 -8.01
CA GLN A 71 9.80 6.93 -9.23
C GLN A 71 11.07 6.81 -10.09
N TYR A 72 12.03 7.73 -9.92
CA TYR A 72 13.31 7.77 -10.63
C TYR A 72 14.47 7.16 -9.85
N THR A 73 14.24 6.76 -8.58
CA THR A 73 15.25 6.02 -7.83
C THR A 73 15.40 4.64 -8.47
N PRO A 74 16.65 4.22 -8.82
CA PRO A 74 16.93 2.91 -9.41
C PRO A 74 16.24 1.77 -8.65
#